data_AF-A0A544XFM3-F1
#
_entry.id   AF-A0A544XFM3-F1
#
_cell.length_a   1.000
_cell.length_b   1.000
_cell.length_c   1.000
_cell.angle_alpha   90.00
_cell.angle_beta   90.00
_cell.angle_gamma   90.00
#
_symmetry.space_group_name_H-M   'P 1'
#
loop_
_entity.id
_entity.type
_entity.pdbx_description
1 polymer ?
#
loop_
_entity_poly.entity_id
_entity_poly.type
_entity_poly.pdbx_seq_one_letter_code
_entity_poly.pdbx_strand_id
1 'polypeptide(L)'
;MRIEEYALVGDMQSAALVGMDGSVDWLCLPRFDSPSCFTRLLGDESNGFWRVAAAGHDRATRRAYVEDTLILETVWETPTGAVKVIDFMPPRHANPDLVRIVEGLSGTVEMTTEIRIRFDYGRIVPWVRRSNGHLHAIGGPDSVWIHSGVPLRGGDYRHQATFTVAAGERVPFVFTWHPSHEPEPERIDPMEQLAETRLLWREWVSRCGYRGPWRDAVVRSL
;
A
#
# COMPACT_ATOMS: atom_id res chain seq x y z
N MET A 1 -7.28 14.04 -9.07
CA MET A 1 -8.13 12.92 -8.62
C MET A 1 -9.16 13.47 -7.64
N ARG A 2 -10.41 13.00 -7.68
CA ARG A 2 -11.45 13.41 -6.72
C ARG A 2 -11.40 12.57 -5.46
N ILE A 3 -11.94 13.07 -4.34
CA ILE A 3 -11.92 12.34 -3.06
C ILE A 3 -12.67 10.99 -3.14
N GLU A 4 -13.75 10.93 -3.92
CA GLU A 4 -14.55 9.71 -4.18
C GLU A 4 -13.78 8.60 -4.91
N GLU A 5 -12.62 8.93 -5.50
CA GLU A 5 -11.76 7.98 -6.19
C GLU A 5 -10.73 7.34 -5.26
N TYR A 6 -10.70 7.68 -3.97
CA TYR A 6 -9.87 7.02 -2.97
C TYR A 6 -10.62 5.91 -2.24
N ALA A 7 -9.92 4.82 -1.98
CA ALA A 7 -10.34 3.74 -1.09
C ALA A 7 -9.47 3.71 0.16
N LEU A 8 -10.05 3.35 1.28
CA LEU A 8 -9.37 3.22 2.57
C LEU A 8 -8.83 1.80 2.76
N VAL A 9 -7.59 1.65 3.21
CA VAL A 9 -7.09 0.41 3.84
C VAL A 9 -6.59 0.75 5.24
N GLY A 10 -6.63 -0.20 6.18
CA GLY A 10 -6.26 0.07 7.58
C GLY A 10 -6.02 -1.18 8.41
N ASP A 11 -5.36 -1.01 9.55
CA ASP A 11 -4.96 -2.07 10.49
C ASP A 11 -5.64 -1.91 11.88
N MET A 12 -6.77 -1.18 11.92
CA MET A 12 -7.50 -0.74 13.12
C MET A 12 -6.78 0.30 14.00
N GLN A 13 -5.54 0.68 13.68
CA GLN A 13 -4.76 1.66 14.44
C GLN A 13 -4.29 2.84 13.57
N SER A 14 -4.24 2.65 12.25
CA SER A 14 -4.06 3.67 11.24
C SER A 14 -4.71 3.29 9.91
N ALA A 15 -4.61 4.17 8.92
CA ALA A 15 -5.12 3.94 7.57
C ALA A 15 -4.32 4.66 6.48
N ALA A 16 -4.48 4.15 5.26
CA ALA A 16 -3.97 4.71 4.03
C ALA A 16 -5.12 4.98 3.04
N LEU A 17 -4.97 6.00 2.19
CA LEU A 17 -5.87 6.28 1.08
C LEU A 17 -5.23 5.94 -0.26
N VAL A 18 -5.85 5.00 -0.96
CA VAL A 18 -5.39 4.46 -2.25
C VAL A 18 -6.27 4.98 -3.38
N GLY A 19 -5.67 5.69 -4.32
CA GLY A 19 -6.31 6.26 -5.50
C GLY A 19 -6.59 5.23 -6.59
N MET A 20 -7.46 5.59 -7.54
CA MET A 20 -7.72 4.78 -8.75
C MET A 20 -6.51 4.74 -9.70
N ASP A 21 -5.53 5.61 -9.53
CA ASP A 21 -4.25 5.63 -10.25
C ASP A 21 -3.19 4.68 -9.66
N GLY A 22 -3.56 3.93 -8.61
CA GLY A 22 -2.68 3.03 -7.87
C GLY A 22 -1.75 3.76 -6.90
N SER A 23 -2.00 5.04 -6.58
CA SER A 23 -1.19 5.81 -5.65
C SER A 23 -1.75 5.83 -4.24
N VAL A 24 -0.86 5.68 -3.26
CA VAL A 24 -1.14 5.93 -1.84
C VAL A 24 -0.74 7.37 -1.57
N ASP A 25 -1.73 8.24 -1.40
CA ASP A 25 -1.52 9.70 -1.34
C ASP A 25 -1.68 10.28 0.07
N TRP A 26 -2.21 9.45 0.97
CA TRP A 26 -2.31 9.73 2.39
C TRP A 26 -1.99 8.46 3.17
N LEU A 27 -1.08 8.57 4.14
CA LEU A 27 -0.74 7.49 5.08
C LEU A 27 -0.18 8.11 6.35
N CYS A 28 -0.85 7.90 7.47
CA CYS A 28 -0.33 8.24 8.79
C CYS A 28 0.25 6.98 9.43
N LEU A 29 1.44 7.03 10.00
CA LEU A 29 2.00 5.93 10.79
C LEU A 29 2.73 6.52 12.00
N PRO A 30 2.69 5.87 13.18
CA PRO A 30 2.02 4.61 13.45
C PRO A 30 0.54 4.74 13.83
N ARG A 31 -0.05 5.92 13.99
CA ARG A 31 -1.45 6.05 14.45
C ARG A 31 -2.25 6.98 13.53
N PHE A 32 -3.58 6.95 13.65
CA PHE A 32 -4.46 7.86 12.91
C PHE A 32 -4.12 9.35 13.07
N ASP A 33 -3.63 9.76 14.25
CA ASP A 33 -3.24 11.12 14.62
C ASP A 33 -1.74 11.39 14.41
N SER A 34 -0.97 10.42 13.90
CA SER A 34 0.44 10.61 13.62
C SER A 34 0.66 11.52 12.41
N PRO A 35 1.78 12.27 12.37
CA PRO A 35 2.18 12.97 11.16
C PRO A 35 2.29 12.03 9.96
N SER A 36 1.83 12.48 8.81
CA SER A 36 1.74 11.62 7.63
C SER A 36 3.09 11.36 6.97
N CYS A 37 3.28 10.13 6.50
CA CYS A 37 4.39 9.67 5.65
C CYS A 37 4.16 10.00 4.16
N PHE A 38 2.90 10.15 3.77
CA PHE A 38 2.45 10.58 2.45
C PHE A 38 1.35 11.62 2.60
N THR A 39 1.45 12.72 1.88
CA THR A 39 0.55 13.89 2.02
C THR A 39 0.19 14.50 0.66
N ARG A 40 0.40 13.79 -0.45
CA ARG A 40 0.07 14.26 -1.80
C ARG A 40 -1.41 14.64 -1.94
N LEU A 41 -2.31 14.02 -1.15
CA LEU A 41 -3.73 14.36 -1.16
C LEU A 41 -4.01 15.84 -0.83
N LEU A 42 -3.23 16.44 0.07
CA LEU A 42 -3.39 17.83 0.52
C LEU A 42 -2.30 18.76 0.01
N GLY A 43 -1.43 18.26 -0.86
CA GLY A 43 -0.26 18.96 -1.37
C GLY A 43 -0.02 18.67 -2.85
N ASP A 44 1.26 18.57 -3.22
CA ASP A 44 1.71 18.24 -4.55
C ASP A 44 2.56 16.95 -4.56
N GLU A 45 3.12 16.62 -5.73
CA GLU A 45 3.97 15.44 -5.91
C GLU A 45 5.20 15.41 -5.00
N SER A 46 5.63 16.57 -4.47
CA SER A 46 6.76 16.68 -3.54
C SER A 46 6.40 16.31 -2.11
N ASN A 47 5.11 16.28 -1.74
CA ASN A 47 4.59 15.99 -0.39
C ASN A 47 4.48 14.49 -0.05
N GLY A 48 5.03 13.64 -0.91
CA GLY A 48 5.18 12.21 -0.68
C GLY A 48 3.94 11.40 -1.06
N PHE A 49 4.21 10.28 -1.74
CA PHE A 49 3.22 9.32 -2.21
C PHE A 49 3.92 7.99 -2.54
N TRP A 50 3.12 6.96 -2.78
CA TRP A 50 3.62 5.71 -3.34
C TRP A 50 2.68 5.16 -4.40
N ARG A 51 3.11 5.17 -5.65
CA ARG A 51 2.36 4.63 -6.79
C ARG A 51 2.88 3.26 -7.21
N VAL A 52 1.94 2.36 -7.51
CA VAL A 52 2.16 1.07 -8.19
C VAL A 52 1.02 0.91 -9.19
N ALA A 53 1.32 0.88 -10.49
CA ALA A 53 0.30 0.86 -11.55
C ALA A 53 0.82 0.25 -12.85
N ALA A 54 -0.09 -0.12 -13.75
CA ALA A 54 0.27 -0.50 -15.11
C ALA A 54 0.93 0.69 -15.84
N ALA A 55 2.04 0.43 -16.53
CA ALA A 55 2.79 1.44 -17.26
C ALA A 55 1.90 2.13 -18.31
N GLY A 56 2.00 3.45 -18.43
CA GLY A 56 1.21 4.24 -19.38
C GLY A 56 -0.30 4.34 -19.09
N HIS A 57 -0.76 3.90 -17.91
CA HIS A 57 -2.17 3.99 -17.52
C HIS A 57 -2.33 4.92 -16.30
N ASP A 58 -3.16 5.95 -16.45
CA ASP A 58 -3.43 6.92 -15.39
C ASP A 58 -4.53 6.46 -14.41
N ARG A 59 -5.29 5.42 -14.78
CA ARG A 59 -6.41 4.93 -13.99
C ARG A 59 -6.62 3.43 -14.18
N ALA A 60 -6.99 2.76 -13.10
CA ALA A 60 -7.42 1.37 -13.08
C ALA A 60 -8.78 1.19 -13.76
N THR A 61 -8.97 0.03 -14.39
CA THR A 61 -10.21 -0.35 -15.06
C THR A 61 -11.32 -0.61 -14.05
N ARG A 62 -10.99 -1.26 -12.92
CA ARG A 62 -11.92 -1.50 -11.83
C ARG A 62 -11.20 -1.60 -10.50
N ARG A 63 -11.97 -1.46 -9.42
CA ARG A 63 -11.49 -1.66 -8.05
C ARG A 63 -12.61 -2.21 -7.19
N ALA A 64 -12.28 -3.14 -6.31
CA ALA A 64 -13.20 -3.69 -5.34
C ALA A 64 -12.44 -4.12 -4.08
N TYR A 65 -13.12 -4.13 -2.94
CA TYR A 65 -12.61 -4.85 -1.79
C TYR A 65 -12.91 -6.33 -1.94
N VAL A 66 -11.98 -7.19 -1.51
CA VAL A 66 -12.27 -8.63 -1.37
C VAL A 66 -13.43 -8.79 -0.39
N GLU A 67 -14.37 -9.67 -0.74
CA GLU A 67 -15.59 -9.92 0.02
C GLU A 67 -15.32 -10.11 1.52
N ASP A 68 -16.10 -9.40 2.34
CA ASP A 68 -16.01 -9.39 3.80
C ASP A 68 -14.62 -9.04 4.36
N THR A 69 -13.86 -8.20 3.65
CA THR A 69 -12.57 -7.68 4.10
C THR A 69 -12.32 -6.21 3.76
N LEU A 70 -11.30 -5.64 4.42
CA LEU A 70 -10.68 -4.35 4.07
C LEU A 70 -9.42 -4.53 3.18
N ILE A 71 -9.33 -5.64 2.44
CA ILE A 71 -8.28 -5.88 1.43
C ILE A 71 -8.76 -5.33 0.10
N LEU A 72 -7.99 -4.42 -0.50
CA LEU A 72 -8.35 -3.72 -1.72
C LEU A 72 -7.70 -4.38 -2.95
N GLU A 73 -8.49 -4.67 -3.97
CA GLU A 73 -8.04 -5.16 -5.26
C GLU A 73 -8.28 -4.10 -6.34
N THR A 74 -7.20 -3.61 -6.93
CA THR A 74 -7.22 -2.63 -8.03
C THR A 74 -6.71 -3.29 -9.31
N VAL A 75 -7.50 -3.27 -10.39
CA VAL A 75 -7.20 -4.04 -11.61
C VAL A 75 -7.02 -3.11 -12.81
N TRP A 76 -5.97 -3.36 -13.59
CA TRP A 76 -5.74 -2.79 -14.90
C TRP A 76 -5.88 -3.87 -15.97
N GLU A 77 -6.67 -3.57 -16.99
CA GLU A 77 -6.78 -4.36 -18.21
C GLU A 77 -6.06 -3.58 -19.32
N THR A 78 -5.07 -4.21 -19.94
CA THR A 78 -4.25 -3.62 -21.00
C THR A 78 -4.40 -4.46 -22.28
N PRO A 79 -3.95 -3.97 -23.44
CA PRO A 79 -3.96 -4.76 -24.67
C PRO A 79 -3.13 -6.05 -24.60
N THR A 80 -2.18 -6.15 -23.66
CA THR A 80 -1.25 -7.28 -23.55
C THR A 80 -1.55 -8.22 -22.38
N GLY A 81 -2.51 -7.88 -21.51
CA GLY A 81 -2.85 -8.69 -20.35
C GLY A 81 -3.68 -7.96 -19.31
N ALA A 82 -3.84 -8.58 -18.15
CA ALA A 82 -4.48 -7.97 -17.00
C ALA A 82 -3.64 -8.20 -15.74
N VAL A 83 -3.62 -7.21 -14.86
CA VAL A 83 -2.85 -7.21 -13.62
C VAL A 83 -3.67 -6.61 -12.49
N LYS A 84 -3.44 -7.09 -11.29
CA LYS A 84 -4.10 -6.62 -10.07
C LYS A 84 -3.06 -6.18 -9.05
N VAL A 85 -3.33 -5.09 -8.36
CA VAL A 85 -2.61 -4.71 -7.14
C VAL A 85 -3.53 -4.99 -5.96
N ILE A 86 -3.02 -5.76 -5.00
CA ILE A 86 -3.67 -6.09 -3.74
C ILE A 86 -3.04 -5.21 -2.65
N ASP A 87 -3.80 -4.24 -2.14
CA ASP A 87 -3.36 -3.32 -1.09
C ASP A 87 -4.06 -3.68 0.23
N PHE A 88 -3.28 -3.80 1.31
CA PHE A 88 -3.82 -4.02 2.66
C PHE A 88 -2.82 -3.60 3.73
N MET A 89 -3.32 -3.42 4.95
CA MET A 89 -2.50 -3.23 6.14
C MET A 89 -2.78 -4.41 7.08
N PRO A 90 -1.80 -5.29 7.36
CA PRO A 90 -2.02 -6.42 8.24
C PRO A 90 -2.24 -6.00 9.69
N PRO A 91 -2.88 -6.84 10.53
CA PRO A 91 -2.89 -6.61 11.97
C PRO A 91 -1.46 -6.55 12.49
N ARG A 92 -1.22 -5.61 13.41
CA ARG A 92 0.13 -5.39 13.93
C ARG A 92 0.56 -6.52 14.84
N HIS A 93 1.67 -7.16 14.48
CA HIS A 93 2.45 -7.99 15.41
C HIS A 93 3.36 -7.11 16.27
N ALA A 94 4.16 -6.25 15.63
CA ALA A 94 5.06 -5.31 16.30
C ALA A 94 5.02 -3.92 15.66
N ASN A 95 5.15 -3.86 14.33
CA ASN A 95 5.22 -2.62 13.57
C ASN A 95 4.02 -2.50 12.62
N PRO A 96 3.63 -1.28 12.24
CA PRO A 96 2.65 -1.08 11.19
C PRO A 96 3.26 -1.28 9.81
N ASP A 97 2.53 -2.01 8.97
CA ASP A 97 2.91 -2.30 7.60
C ASP A 97 1.83 -1.83 6.62
N LEU A 98 2.28 -1.35 5.46
CA LEU A 98 1.47 -1.28 4.25
C LEU A 98 2.04 -2.29 3.25
N VAL A 99 1.23 -3.28 2.88
CA VAL A 99 1.60 -4.34 1.94
C VAL A 99 0.88 -4.13 0.62
N ARG A 100 1.63 -4.26 -0.47
CA ARG A 100 1.15 -4.11 -1.84
C ARG A 100 1.65 -5.29 -2.67
N ILE A 101 0.77 -6.08 -3.26
CA ILE A 101 1.15 -7.25 -4.05
C ILE A 101 0.62 -7.08 -5.47
N VAL A 102 1.53 -7.05 -6.44
CA VAL A 102 1.17 -7.08 -7.85
C VAL A 102 0.99 -8.53 -8.28
N GLU A 103 -0.15 -8.88 -8.84
CA GLU A 103 -0.50 -10.22 -9.32
C GLU A 103 -0.90 -10.15 -10.80
N GLY A 104 -0.18 -10.89 -11.66
CA GLY A 104 -0.55 -11.03 -13.06
C GLY A 104 -1.76 -11.95 -13.21
N LEU A 105 -2.82 -11.48 -13.86
CA LEU A 105 -4.06 -12.24 -14.07
C LEU A 105 -4.06 -12.97 -15.41
N SER A 106 -3.59 -12.30 -16.47
CA SER A 106 -3.51 -12.85 -17.82
C SER A 106 -2.45 -12.13 -18.63
N GLY A 107 -1.92 -12.80 -19.66
CA GLY A 107 -0.90 -12.22 -20.54
C GLY A 107 0.31 -11.71 -19.77
N THR A 108 0.82 -10.57 -20.22
CA THR A 108 2.00 -9.92 -19.64
C THR A 108 1.79 -8.42 -19.60
N VAL A 109 1.98 -7.81 -18.42
CA VAL A 109 1.76 -6.38 -18.21
C VAL A 109 3.03 -5.71 -17.69
N GLU A 110 3.41 -4.60 -18.31
CA GLU A 110 4.46 -3.72 -17.80
C GLU A 110 3.89 -2.86 -16.67
N MET A 111 4.62 -2.80 -15.56
CA MET A 111 4.26 -2.10 -14.33
C MET A 111 5.31 -1.04 -14.02
N THR A 112 4.88 0.04 -13.39
CA THR A 112 5.77 1.02 -12.77
C THR A 112 5.46 1.14 -11.28
N THR A 113 6.50 1.38 -10.50
CA THR A 113 6.36 1.88 -9.13
C THR A 113 7.22 3.11 -8.95
N GLU A 114 6.68 4.08 -8.20
CA GLU A 114 7.38 5.28 -7.79
C GLU A 114 7.00 5.60 -6.35
N ILE A 115 8.00 5.82 -5.50
CA ILE A 115 7.82 6.22 -4.12
C ILE A 115 8.64 7.47 -3.80
N ARG A 116 7.98 8.44 -3.18
CA ARG A 116 8.59 9.62 -2.59
C ARG A 116 8.18 9.65 -1.12
N ILE A 117 9.14 9.52 -0.22
CA ILE A 117 8.90 9.47 1.21
C ILE A 117 9.01 10.89 1.77
N ARG A 118 8.02 11.32 2.56
CA ARG A 118 8.09 12.58 3.30
C ARG A 118 7.45 12.44 4.67
N PHE A 119 8.22 12.64 5.73
CA PHE A 119 7.67 12.65 7.08
C PHE A 119 7.13 14.03 7.45
N ASP A 120 6.45 14.10 8.60
CA ASP A 120 5.92 15.32 9.19
C ASP A 120 5.07 16.14 8.20
N TYR A 121 4.03 15.52 7.63
CA TYR A 121 3.09 16.17 6.71
C TYR A 121 3.76 16.73 5.44
N GLY A 122 4.74 16.01 4.90
CA GLY A 122 5.44 16.45 3.70
C GLY A 122 6.70 17.30 3.96
N ARG A 123 6.99 17.68 5.21
CA ARG A 123 8.02 18.67 5.55
C ARG A 123 9.43 18.10 5.62
N ILE A 124 9.56 16.84 6.01
CA ILE A 124 10.86 16.20 6.21
C ILE A 124 11.19 15.34 5.01
N VAL A 125 12.28 15.70 4.32
CA VAL A 125 12.94 14.83 3.35
C VAL A 125 13.87 13.88 4.11
N PRO A 126 13.59 12.56 4.13
CA PRO A 126 14.41 11.65 4.90
C PRO A 126 15.76 11.39 4.24
N TRP A 127 16.74 11.03 5.06
CA TRP A 127 17.97 10.43 4.56
C TRP A 127 17.70 8.96 4.21
N VAL A 128 18.04 8.54 2.98
CA VAL A 128 17.77 7.19 2.49
C VAL A 128 19.08 6.45 2.24
N ARG A 129 19.19 5.24 2.81
CA ARG A 129 20.27 4.29 2.53
C ARG A 129 19.74 2.98 2.01
N ARG A 130 20.65 2.19 1.44
CA ARG A 130 20.41 0.79 1.10
C ARG A 130 21.09 -0.11 2.11
N SER A 131 20.38 -1.12 2.59
CA SER A 131 20.92 -2.20 3.40
C SER A 131 20.34 -3.51 2.91
N ASN A 132 21.19 -4.50 2.61
CA ASN A 132 20.77 -5.82 2.12
C ASN A 132 19.79 -5.76 0.93
N GLY A 133 19.95 -4.78 0.03
CA GLY A 133 19.09 -4.61 -1.15
C GLY A 133 17.79 -3.80 -0.91
N HIS A 134 17.48 -3.45 0.33
CA HIS A 134 16.24 -2.73 0.71
C HIS A 134 16.52 -1.27 1.05
N LEU A 135 15.50 -0.43 0.94
CA LEU A 135 15.62 0.99 1.31
C LEU A 135 15.30 1.14 2.79
N HIS A 136 16.10 1.95 3.48
CA HIS A 136 15.83 2.41 4.83
C HIS A 136 15.90 3.94 4.81
N ALA A 137 14.76 4.58 5.08
CA ALA A 137 14.63 6.03 5.12
C ALA A 137 14.40 6.50 6.56
N ILE A 138 15.16 7.50 7.00
CA ILE A 138 15.14 8.03 8.37
C ILE A 138 14.88 9.53 8.34
N GLY A 139 13.95 10.01 9.16
CA GLY A 139 13.69 11.43 9.37
C GLY A 139 13.28 11.71 10.80
N GLY A 140 14.22 12.22 11.61
CA GLY A 140 13.98 12.47 13.03
C GLY A 140 13.68 11.16 13.79
N PRO A 141 12.60 11.08 14.58
CA PRO A 141 12.23 9.88 15.32
C PRO A 141 11.62 8.77 14.44
N ASP A 142 11.27 9.10 13.19
CA ASP A 142 10.58 8.20 12.27
C ASP A 142 11.55 7.52 11.31
N SER A 143 11.28 6.26 11.01
CA SER A 143 11.96 5.56 9.93
C SER A 143 11.08 4.52 9.27
N VAL A 144 11.39 4.22 8.01
CA VAL A 144 10.66 3.22 7.22
C VAL A 144 11.61 2.32 6.46
N TRP A 145 11.29 1.03 6.43
CA TRP A 145 11.90 0.04 5.56
C TRP A 145 10.99 -0.25 4.38
N ILE A 146 11.59 -0.28 3.18
CA ILE A 146 10.89 -0.65 1.95
C ILE A 146 11.51 -1.92 1.41
N HIS A 147 10.78 -3.01 1.59
CA HIS A 147 11.08 -4.29 0.97
C HIS A 147 10.39 -4.34 -0.39
N SER A 148 11.17 -4.36 -1.46
CA SER A 148 10.68 -4.32 -2.83
C SER A 148 11.01 -5.62 -3.53
N GLY A 149 10.03 -6.24 -4.19
CA GLY A 149 10.24 -7.41 -5.04
C GLY A 149 11.05 -7.11 -6.31
N VAL A 150 11.31 -5.83 -6.61
CA VAL A 150 12.15 -5.40 -7.74
C VAL A 150 13.21 -4.37 -7.32
N PRO A 151 14.35 -4.28 -8.03
CA PRO A 151 15.36 -3.27 -7.75
C PRO A 151 14.85 -1.85 -8.03
N LEU A 152 14.70 -1.04 -6.99
CA LEU A 152 14.37 0.38 -7.13
C LEU A 152 15.61 1.18 -7.54
N ARG A 153 15.47 2.20 -8.39
CA ARG A 153 16.50 3.18 -8.74
C ARG A 153 16.18 4.50 -8.05
N GLY A 154 17.15 5.10 -7.36
CA GLY A 154 16.96 6.38 -6.66
C GLY A 154 17.44 7.57 -7.49
N GLY A 155 16.77 8.71 -7.36
CA GLY A 155 17.14 9.98 -7.99
C GLY A 155 16.04 11.02 -7.78
N ASP A 156 16.38 12.32 -7.76
CA ASP A 156 15.40 13.41 -7.59
C ASP A 156 14.44 13.21 -6.39
N TYR A 157 15.01 12.77 -5.25
CA TYR A 157 14.28 12.48 -4.01
C TYR A 157 13.14 11.45 -4.15
N ARG A 158 13.13 10.64 -5.22
CA ARG A 158 12.21 9.52 -5.45
C ARG A 158 12.97 8.22 -5.70
N HIS A 159 12.27 7.10 -5.53
CA HIS A 159 12.74 5.78 -5.93
C HIS A 159 11.73 5.15 -6.88
N GLN A 160 12.20 4.61 -8.01
CA GLN A 160 11.33 4.14 -9.07
C GLN A 160 11.84 2.83 -9.69
N ALA A 161 10.93 2.03 -10.24
CA ALA A 161 11.25 0.87 -11.06
C ALA A 161 10.18 0.65 -12.13
N THR A 162 10.62 0.05 -13.24
CA THR A 162 9.77 -0.54 -14.27
C THR A 162 10.06 -2.02 -14.30
N PHE A 163 9.01 -2.84 -14.35
CA PHE A 163 9.12 -4.29 -14.33
C PHE A 163 7.93 -4.91 -15.08
N THR A 164 8.03 -6.20 -15.38
CA THR A 164 7.01 -6.92 -16.12
C THR A 164 6.45 -8.03 -15.23
N VAL A 165 5.14 -8.24 -15.31
CA VAL A 165 4.44 -9.29 -14.56
C VAL A 165 3.63 -10.13 -15.53
N ALA A 166 3.95 -11.43 -15.59
CA ALA A 166 3.21 -12.42 -16.36
C ALA A 166 2.07 -13.04 -15.54
N ALA A 167 1.12 -13.68 -16.21
CA ALA A 167 0.03 -14.41 -15.57
C ALA A 167 0.54 -15.40 -14.51
N GLY A 168 0.00 -15.30 -13.29
CA GLY A 168 0.39 -16.14 -12.14
C GLY A 168 1.60 -15.62 -11.36
N GLU A 169 2.37 -14.68 -11.89
CA GLU A 169 3.48 -14.07 -11.14
C GLU A 169 2.97 -13.11 -10.07
N ARG A 170 3.71 -13.04 -8.96
CA ARG A 170 3.45 -12.12 -7.85
C ARG A 170 4.70 -11.35 -7.47
N VAL A 171 4.58 -10.02 -7.36
CA VAL A 171 5.65 -9.11 -6.97
C VAL A 171 5.19 -8.32 -5.74
N PRO A 172 5.67 -8.66 -4.54
CA PRO A 172 5.28 -7.97 -3.31
C PRO A 172 6.14 -6.74 -3.04
N PHE A 173 5.54 -5.79 -2.32
CA PHE A 173 6.20 -4.66 -1.71
C PHE A 173 5.66 -4.46 -0.30
N VAL A 174 6.55 -4.13 0.64
CA VAL A 174 6.20 -3.86 2.05
C VAL A 174 6.83 -2.54 2.46
N PHE A 175 6.02 -1.69 3.08
CA PHE A 175 6.43 -0.44 3.72
C PHE A 175 6.19 -0.56 5.23
N THR A 176 7.28 -0.78 5.98
CA THR A 176 7.25 -1.01 7.42
C THR A 176 7.75 0.25 8.13
N TRP A 177 6.93 0.89 8.95
CA TRP A 177 7.40 1.99 9.81
C TRP A 177 7.89 1.44 11.15
N HIS A 178 8.96 2.03 11.68
CA HIS A 178 9.43 1.76 13.04
C HIS A 178 10.19 2.98 13.61
N PRO A 179 10.32 3.12 14.94
CA PRO A 179 11.09 4.20 15.54
C PRO A 179 12.56 4.16 15.11
N SER A 180 13.13 5.28 14.67
CA SER A 180 14.48 5.32 14.07
C SER A 180 15.63 4.91 15.00
N HIS A 181 15.39 4.86 16.30
CA HIS A 181 16.34 4.47 17.34
C HIS A 181 16.25 2.99 17.73
N GLU A 182 15.27 2.26 17.20
CA GLU A 182 15.10 0.82 17.41
C GLU A 182 15.85 0.00 16.34
N PRO A 183 16.14 -1.28 16.61
CA PRO A 183 16.77 -2.17 15.62
C PRO A 183 15.90 -2.37 14.38
N GLU A 184 16.50 -2.87 13.29
CA GLU A 184 15.75 -3.24 12.08
C GLU A 184 14.58 -4.18 12.45
N PRO A 185 13.34 -3.86 12.02
CA PRO A 185 12.18 -4.66 12.33
C PRO A 185 12.27 -6.04 11.65
N GLU A 186 11.63 -7.04 12.25
CA GLU A 186 11.49 -8.35 11.62
C GLU A 186 10.72 -8.24 10.31
N ARG A 187 11.14 -9.03 9.32
CA ARG A 187 10.49 -9.06 8.02
C ARG A 187 9.27 -9.97 8.06
N ILE A 188 8.17 -9.47 7.53
CA ILE A 188 6.96 -10.24 7.33
C ILE A 188 6.99 -10.97 5.98
N ASP A 189 6.35 -12.14 5.89
CA ASP A 189 6.01 -12.75 4.61
C ASP A 189 4.71 -12.11 4.07
N PRO A 190 4.74 -11.39 2.94
CA PRO A 190 3.57 -10.69 2.41
C PRO A 190 2.39 -11.62 2.08
N MET A 191 2.66 -12.88 1.73
CA MET A 191 1.63 -13.84 1.36
C MET A 191 0.98 -14.50 2.57
N GLU A 192 1.77 -14.80 3.59
CA GLU A 192 1.24 -15.21 4.89
C GLU A 192 0.38 -14.09 5.49
N GLN A 193 0.89 -12.85 5.50
CA GLN A 193 0.15 -11.70 6.01
C GLN A 193 -1.15 -11.43 5.25
N LEU A 194 -1.19 -11.66 3.94
CA LEU A 194 -2.45 -11.57 3.17
C LEU A 194 -3.48 -12.61 3.64
N ALA A 195 -3.04 -13.84 3.92
CA ALA A 195 -3.91 -14.91 4.40
C ALA A 195 -4.44 -14.61 5.82
N GLU A 196 -3.56 -14.19 6.73
CA GLU A 196 -3.92 -13.81 8.11
C GLU A 196 -4.89 -12.62 8.13
N THR A 197 -4.60 -11.57 7.36
CA THR A 197 -5.46 -10.38 7.27
C THR A 197 -6.86 -10.74 6.77
N ARG A 198 -6.96 -11.64 5.78
CA ARG A 198 -8.24 -12.11 5.26
C ARG A 198 -9.04 -12.86 6.31
N LEU A 199 -8.39 -13.74 7.08
CA LEU A 199 -9.05 -14.50 8.15
C LEU A 199 -9.56 -13.56 9.23
N LEU A 200 -8.75 -12.61 9.67
CA LEU A 200 -9.12 -11.64 10.68
C LEU A 200 -10.35 -10.82 10.29
N TRP A 201 -10.40 -10.30 9.06
CA TRP A 201 -11.56 -9.50 8.65
C TRP A 201 -12.83 -10.34 8.51
N ARG A 202 -12.72 -11.57 8.01
CA ARG A 202 -13.86 -12.48 7.96
C ARG A 202 -14.35 -12.85 9.36
N GLU A 203 -13.44 -13.04 10.31
CA GLU A 203 -13.79 -13.24 11.70
C GLU A 203 -14.51 -12.01 12.28
N TRP A 204 -14.00 -10.80 12.01
CA TRP A 204 -14.64 -9.54 12.40
C TRP A 204 -16.08 -9.44 11.88
N VAL A 205 -16.27 -9.66 10.58
CA VAL A 205 -17.59 -9.62 9.93
C VAL A 205 -18.50 -10.73 10.43
N SER A 206 -17.98 -11.93 10.74
CA SER A 206 -18.78 -13.05 11.26
C SER A 206 -19.48 -12.75 12.58
N ARG A 207 -18.96 -11.78 13.35
CA ARG A 207 -19.55 -11.31 14.61
C ARG A 207 -20.70 -10.31 14.37
N CYS A 208 -20.94 -9.88 13.13
CA CYS A 208 -22.05 -9.02 12.77
C CYS A 208 -23.39 -9.79 12.78
N GLY A 209 -24.23 -9.51 13.77
CA GLY A 209 -25.57 -10.10 13.90
C GLY A 209 -26.66 -9.47 13.03
N TYR A 210 -26.34 -8.48 12.18
CA TYR A 210 -27.35 -7.76 11.39
C TYR A 210 -27.89 -8.62 10.25
N ARG A 211 -29.21 -8.81 10.23
CA ARG A 211 -29.93 -9.62 9.21
C ARG A 211 -30.96 -8.81 8.41
N GLY A 212 -30.91 -7.48 8.50
CA GLY A 212 -31.82 -6.60 7.77
C GLY A 212 -31.45 -6.46 6.29
N PRO A 213 -32.27 -5.72 5.51
CA PRO A 213 -32.11 -5.58 4.07
C PRO A 213 -30.82 -4.85 3.65
N TRP A 214 -30.18 -4.10 4.56
CA TRP A 214 -28.97 -3.32 4.29
C TRP A 214 -27.67 -4.01 4.72
N ARG A 215 -27.67 -5.34 4.82
CA ARG A 215 -26.56 -6.09 5.42
C ARG A 215 -25.23 -5.78 4.76
N ASP A 216 -25.20 -5.73 3.43
CA ASP A 216 -23.95 -5.52 2.69
C ASP A 216 -23.37 -4.13 2.95
N ALA A 217 -24.22 -3.11 3.04
CA ALA A 217 -23.81 -1.76 3.41
C ALA A 217 -23.30 -1.70 4.86
N VAL A 218 -24.00 -2.36 5.80
CA VAL A 218 -23.59 -2.44 7.20
C VAL A 218 -22.23 -3.12 7.33
N VAL A 219 -22.07 -4.30 6.73
CA VAL A 219 -20.82 -5.08 6.75
C VAL A 219 -19.66 -4.29 6.14
N ARG A 220 -19.92 -3.53 5.06
CA ARG A 220 -18.91 -2.67 4.43
C ARG A 220 -18.47 -1.50 5.31
N SER A 221 -19.26 -1.11 6.30
CA SER A 221 -19.00 0.03 7.20
C SER A 221 -18.51 -0.37 8.60
N LEU A 222 -18.30 -1.66 8.86
CA LEU A 222 -17.69 -2.18 10.10
C LEU A 222 -16.18 -1.97 10.14
#